data_AF-A0A2P8WIS3-F1
#
_entry.id   AF-A0A2P8WIS3-F1
#
_cell.length_a   1.000
_cell.length_b   1.000
_cell.length_c   1.000
_cell.angle_alpha   90.00
_cell.angle_beta   90.00
_cell.angle_gamma   90.00
#
_symmetry.space_group_name_H-M   'P 1'
#
loop_
_entity.id
_entity.type
_entity.pdbx_description
1 polymer ?
#
loop_
_entity_poly.entity_id
_entity_poly.type
_entity_poly.pdbx_seq_one_letter_code
_entity_poly.pdbx_strand_id
1 'polypeptide(L)'
;MNALLQALDDLHAHRQRIEASGAIAPTGIWIEVYRPGGREVDYARLKAEKAQWGKSRSKVLQRVGSAEHRDWQQRIQRRDALLEIERRSLTIQAMLDTPIWEP
;
A
#
# COMPACT_ATOMS: atom_id res chain seq x y z
N MET A 1 -20.20 24.71 -3.86
CA MET A 1 -19.41 23.82 -2.98
C MET A 1 -17.95 23.99 -3.36
N ASN A 2 -17.04 24.21 -2.40
CA ASN A 2 -15.61 24.41 -2.68
C ASN A 2 -15.02 23.12 -3.28
N ALA A 3 -14.37 23.22 -4.44
CA ALA A 3 -13.80 22.06 -5.15
C ALA A 3 -12.79 21.28 -4.29
N LEU A 4 -12.03 21.97 -3.43
CA LEU A 4 -11.06 21.34 -2.52
C LEU A 4 -11.76 20.54 -1.41
N LEU A 5 -12.90 21.02 -0.90
CA LEU A 5 -13.69 20.26 0.09
C LEU A 5 -14.30 19.01 -0.54
N GLN A 6 -14.86 19.12 -1.75
CA GLN A 6 -15.36 17.95 -2.48
C GLN A 6 -14.25 16.91 -2.73
N ALA A 7 -13.06 17.36 -3.09
CA ALA A 7 -11.92 16.46 -3.30
C ALA A 7 -11.49 15.74 -2.01
N LEU A 8 -11.57 16.38 -0.84
CA LEU A 8 -11.35 15.71 0.44
C LEU A 8 -12.41 14.65 0.73
N ASP A 9 -13.68 14.97 0.53
CA ASP A 9 -14.78 14.02 0.72
C ASP A 9 -14.66 12.81 -0.21
N ASP A 10 -14.27 13.04 -1.48
CA ASP A 10 -14.03 11.97 -2.45
C ASP A 10 -12.85 11.07 -2.04
N LEU A 11 -11.77 11.66 -1.52
CA LEU A 11 -10.63 10.91 -0.99
C LEU A 11 -11.00 10.09 0.25
N HIS A 12 -11.82 10.63 1.15
CA HIS A 12 -12.35 9.90 2.31
C HIS A 12 -13.23 8.73 1.88
N ALA A 13 -14.15 8.94 0.93
CA ALA A 13 -14.98 7.88 0.37
C ALA A 13 -14.12 6.81 -0.32
N HIS A 14 -13.07 7.21 -1.04
CA HIS A 14 -12.14 6.27 -1.68
C HIS A 14 -11.36 5.44 -0.65
N ARG A 15 -10.87 6.07 0.42
CA ARG A 15 -10.22 5.40 1.56
C ARG A 15 -11.12 4.30 2.14
N GLN A 16 -12.36 4.64 2.48
CA GLN A 16 -13.32 3.69 3.05
C GLN A 16 -13.56 2.49 2.13
N ARG A 17 -13.66 2.71 0.81
CA ARG A 17 -13.80 1.62 -0.17
C ARG A 17 -12.59 0.70 -0.20
N ILE A 18 -11.37 1.24 -0.11
CA ILE A 18 -10.15 0.41 -0.06
C ILE A 18 -10.10 -0.39 1.24
N GLU A 19 -10.39 0.23 2.39
CA GLU A 19 -10.42 -0.45 3.69
C GLU A 19 -11.47 -1.56 3.72
N ALA A 20 -12.62 -1.38 3.04
CA ALA A 20 -13.64 -2.41 2.89
C ALA A 20 -13.30 -3.51 1.86
N SER A 21 -12.33 -3.29 0.96
CA SER A 21 -12.02 -4.20 -0.15
C SER A 21 -11.21 -5.44 0.25
N GLY A 22 -10.74 -5.50 1.50
CA GLY A 22 -10.05 -6.67 2.04
C GLY A 22 -8.82 -6.33 2.88
N ALA A 23 -8.01 -7.34 3.18
CA ALA A 23 -6.85 -7.19 4.03
C ALA A 23 -5.82 -6.21 3.45
N ILE A 24 -5.21 -5.42 4.33
CA ILE A 24 -4.18 -4.44 4.04
C ILE A 24 -2.85 -4.93 4.62
N ALA A 25 -1.75 -4.74 3.88
CA ALA A 25 -0.44 -5.12 4.38
C ALA A 25 0.00 -4.18 5.52
N PRO A 26 0.65 -4.69 6.57
CA PRO A 26 1.32 -3.84 7.55
C PRO A 26 2.40 -2.95 6.93
N THR A 27 2.76 -1.88 7.63
CA THR A 27 3.90 -1.04 7.28
C THR A 27 5.21 -1.81 7.40
N GLY A 28 6.21 -1.41 6.60
CA GLY A 28 7.54 -2.03 6.63
C GLY A 28 7.61 -3.45 6.07
N ILE A 29 6.55 -3.97 5.43
CA ILE A 29 6.58 -5.23 4.67
C ILE A 29 6.72 -4.97 3.17
N TRP A 30 7.53 -5.76 2.48
CA TRP A 30 7.60 -5.76 1.01
C TRP A 30 7.75 -7.18 0.45
N ILE A 31 7.42 -7.35 -0.83
CA ILE A 31 7.69 -8.59 -1.56
C ILE A 31 9.07 -8.47 -2.20
N GLU A 32 9.89 -9.48 -1.98
CA GLU A 32 11.14 -9.68 -2.71
C GLU A 32 10.97 -10.86 -3.66
N VAL A 33 11.23 -10.62 -4.95
CA VAL A 33 11.26 -11.65 -5.98
C VAL A 33 12.72 -12.07 -6.19
N TYR A 34 12.94 -13.38 -6.24
CA TYR A 34 14.27 -13.95 -6.43
C TYR A 34 14.20 -15.19 -7.31
N ARG A 35 15.29 -15.45 -8.03
CA ARG A 35 15.47 -16.66 -8.83
C ARG A 35 16.52 -17.56 -8.16
N PRO A 36 16.15 -18.75 -7.68
CA PRO A 36 17.13 -19.72 -7.21
C PRO A 36 18.04 -20.14 -8.38
N GLY A 37 19.35 -20.21 -8.14
CA GLY A 37 20.31 -20.62 -9.16
C GLY A 37 19.93 -21.96 -9.80
N GLY A 38 19.95 -22.00 -11.14
CA GLY A 38 19.59 -23.20 -11.92
C GLY A 38 18.09 -23.47 -12.08
N ARG A 39 17.21 -22.54 -11.70
CA ARG A 39 15.75 -22.64 -11.95
C ARG A 39 15.28 -21.61 -12.95
N GLU A 40 14.36 -22.02 -13.83
CA GLU A 40 13.67 -21.12 -14.79
C GLU A 40 12.50 -20.34 -14.17
N VAL A 41 12.24 -20.55 -12.87
CA VAL A 41 11.05 -20.04 -12.19
C VAL A 41 11.43 -19.06 -11.10
N ASP A 42 10.76 -17.91 -11.10
CA ASP A 42 10.88 -16.90 -10.06
C ASP A 42 10.02 -17.24 -8.83
N TYR A 43 10.60 -17.02 -7.66
CA TYR A 43 9.96 -17.19 -6.37
C TYR A 43 9.82 -15.85 -5.66
N ALA A 44 8.85 -15.77 -4.76
CA ALA A 44 8.60 -14.62 -3.93
C ALA A 44 8.75 -14.97 -2.45
N ARG A 45 9.19 -13.98 -1.68
CA ARG A 45 9.12 -14.00 -0.21
C ARG A 45 8.73 -12.62 0.28
N LEU A 46 7.99 -12.58 1.39
CA LEU A 46 7.84 -11.38 2.16
C LEU A 46 9.13 -11.09 2.90
N LYS A 47 9.44 -9.81 2.97
CA LYS A 47 10.47 -9.23 3.82
C LYS A 47 9.79 -8.21 4.73
N ALA A 48 10.32 -8.08 5.94
CA ALA A 48 9.86 -7.11 6.91
C ALA A 48 11.06 -6.34 7.45
N GLU A 49 10.86 -5.05 7.74
CA GLU A 49 11.87 -4.19 8.35
C GLU A 49 12.26 -4.71 9.74
N LYS A 50 11.25 -5.15 10.51
CA LYS A 50 11.38 -5.76 11.84
C LYS A 50 11.00 -7.23 11.81
N ALA A 51 11.43 -7.97 12.83
CA ALA A 51 11.06 -9.38 12.96
C ALA A 51 9.55 -9.49 13.20
N GLN A 52 8.85 -10.14 12.27
CA GLN A 52 7.38 -10.22 12.27
C GLN A 52 6.87 -11.66 12.16
N TRP A 53 7.70 -12.59 11.67
CA TRP A 53 7.40 -14.02 11.63
C TRP A 53 8.25 -14.74 12.66
N GLY A 54 7.89 -14.58 13.94
CA GLY A 54 8.71 -15.00 15.07
C GLY A 54 10.00 -14.18 15.13
N LYS A 55 11.17 -14.84 15.07
CA LYS A 55 12.49 -14.19 15.00
C LYS A 55 12.92 -13.84 13.56
N SER A 56 12.10 -14.18 12.55
CA SER A 56 12.42 -13.97 11.14
C SER A 56 11.88 -12.66 10.59
N ARG A 57 12.70 -12.03 9.73
CA ARG A 57 12.33 -10.89 8.87
C ARG A 57 11.89 -11.33 7.48
N SER A 58 11.65 -12.62 7.26
CA SER A 58 11.15 -13.14 5.98
C SER A 58 10.19 -14.32 6.11
N LYS A 59 9.22 -14.39 5.20
CA LYS A 59 8.30 -15.53 5.01
C LYS A 59 8.20 -15.86 3.52
N VAL A 60 8.34 -17.11 3.12
CA VAL A 60 8.24 -17.53 1.71
C VAL A 60 6.79 -17.47 1.21
N LEU A 61 6.58 -16.98 -0.02
CA LEU A 61 5.29 -16.88 -0.72
C LEU A 61 5.15 -17.83 -1.92
N GLN A 62 6.10 -18.77 -2.06
CA GLN A 62 6.20 -19.72 -3.16
C GLN A 62 6.54 -19.01 -4.49
N ARG A 63 6.10 -19.58 -5.62
CA ARG A 63 6.31 -19.07 -6.98
C ARG A 63 5.62 -17.72 -7.18
N VAL A 64 6.25 -16.84 -7.96
CA VAL A 64 5.60 -15.60 -8.44
C VAL A 64 4.30 -15.94 -9.17
N GLY A 65 3.22 -15.24 -8.84
CA GLY A 65 1.89 -15.48 -9.40
C GLY A 65 1.07 -16.59 -8.70
N SER A 66 1.62 -17.23 -7.66
CA SER A 66 0.86 -18.10 -6.77
C SER A 66 -0.32 -17.34 -6.12
N ALA A 67 -1.31 -18.08 -5.60
CA ALA A 67 -2.42 -17.47 -4.88
C ALA A 67 -1.93 -16.62 -3.68
N GLU A 68 -0.95 -17.12 -2.93
CA GLU A 68 -0.36 -16.39 -1.79
C GLU A 68 0.40 -15.13 -2.25
N HIS A 69 1.16 -15.22 -3.34
CA HIS A 69 1.85 -14.06 -3.93
C HIS A 69 0.86 -12.98 -4.36
N ARG A 70 -0.19 -13.35 -5.10
CA ARG A 70 -1.20 -12.40 -5.57
C ARG A 70 -1.98 -11.77 -4.42
N ASP A 71 -2.35 -12.56 -3.42
CA ASP A 71 -3.01 -12.04 -2.22
C ASP A 71 -2.15 -10.97 -1.52
N TRP A 72 -0.87 -11.27 -1.27
CA TRP A 72 0.04 -10.30 -0.65
C TRP A 72 0.32 -9.08 -1.53
N GLN A 73 0.39 -9.25 -2.85
CA GLN A 73 0.52 -8.14 -3.78
C GLN A 73 -0.68 -7.19 -3.67
N GLN A 74 -1.91 -7.73 -3.60
CA GLN A 74 -3.12 -6.94 -3.41
C GLN A 74 -3.14 -6.23 -2.04
N ARG A 75 -2.73 -6.91 -0.97
CA ARG A 75 -2.61 -6.30 0.38
C ARG A 75 -1.65 -5.09 0.38
N ILE A 76 -0.50 -5.22 -0.29
CA ILE A 76 0.48 -4.15 -0.41
C ILE A 76 -0.06 -3.01 -1.27
N GLN A 77 -0.68 -3.30 -2.41
CA GLN A 77 -1.30 -2.29 -3.28
C GLN A 77 -2.36 -1.47 -2.53
N ARG A 78 -3.20 -2.12 -1.72
CA ARG A 78 -4.17 -1.41 -0.85
C ARG A 78 -3.48 -0.49 0.14
N ARG A 79 -2.43 -0.97 0.82
CA ARG A 79 -1.65 -0.15 1.75
C ARG A 79 -1.07 1.08 1.05
N ASP A 80 -0.42 0.87 -0.09
CA ASP A 80 0.26 1.94 -0.81
C ASP A 80 -0.75 2.97 -1.36
N ALA A 81 -1.93 2.51 -1.80
CA ALA A 81 -3.03 3.40 -2.18
C ALA A 81 -3.55 4.25 -1.01
N LEU A 82 -3.66 3.67 0.19
CA LEU A 82 -4.07 4.41 1.39
C LEU A 82 -3.04 5.49 1.78
N LEU A 83 -1.75 5.19 1.67
CA LEU A 83 -0.68 6.16 1.92
C LEU A 83 -0.71 7.32 0.92
N GLU A 84 -0.99 7.02 -0.35
CA GLU A 84 -1.14 8.05 -1.37
C GLU A 84 -2.38 8.92 -1.15
N ILE A 85 -3.51 8.33 -0.72
CA ILE A 85 -4.70 9.10 -0.31
C ILE A 85 -4.36 10.03 0.84
N GLU A 86 -3.70 9.53 1.89
CA GLU A 86 -3.32 10.34 3.05
C GLU A 86 -2.42 11.52 2.64
N ARG A 87 -1.42 11.28 1.79
CA ARG A 87 -0.55 12.34 1.25
C ARG A 87 -1.35 13.41 0.49
N ARG A 88 -2.31 13.00 -0.33
CA ARG A 88 -3.16 13.93 -1.10
C ARG A 88 -4.09 14.72 -0.19
N SER A 89 -4.71 14.06 0.80
CA SER A 89 -5.56 14.72 1.79
C SER A 89 -4.79 15.79 2.56
N LEU A 90 -3.56 15.49 3.00
CA LEU A 90 -2.69 16.49 3.66
C LEU A 90 -2.37 17.67 2.74
N THR A 91 -2.11 17.40 1.45
CA THR A 91 -1.81 18.46 0.47
C THR A 91 -3.02 19.38 0.27
N ILE A 92 -4.22 18.82 0.13
CA ILE A 92 -5.45 19.60 -0.06
C ILE A 92 -5.81 20.37 1.22
N GLN A 93 -5.65 19.75 2.40
CA GLN A 93 -5.87 20.42 3.67
C GLN A 93 -4.93 21.62 3.83
N ALA A 94 -3.65 21.47 3.48
CA ALA A 94 -2.69 22.58 3.50
C ALA A 94 -3.10 23.74 2.56
N MET A 95 -3.67 23.43 1.39
CA MET A 95 -4.19 24.46 0.47
C MET A 95 -5.43 25.18 1.02
N LEU A 96 -6.24 24.49 1.82
CA LEU A 96 -7.40 25.09 2.50
C LEU A 96 -6.96 25.96 3.69
N ASP A 97 -5.97 25.51 4.46
CA ASP A 97 -5.47 26.20 5.65
C ASP A 97 -4.64 27.43 5.29
N THR A 98 -3.88 27.35 4.20
CA THR A 98 -3.09 28.46 3.65
C THR A 98 -3.49 28.67 2.20
N PRO A 99 -4.60 29.38 1.93
CA PRO A 99 -5.00 29.68 0.57
C PRO A 99 -3.94 30.56 -0.07
N ILE A 100 -3.11 29.99 -0.93
CA ILE A 100 -2.12 30.70 -1.77
C ILE A 100 -2.84 31.50 -2.89
N TRP A 101 -4.12 31.79 -2.70
CA TRP A 101 -4.94 32.59 -3.59
C TRP A 101 -4.82 34.05 -3.16
N GLU A 102 -3.76 34.73 -3.60
CA GLU A 102 -3.80 36.19 -3.69
C GLU A 102 -4.53 36.56 -5.01
N PRO A 103 -5.51 37.48 -4.97
CA PRO A 103 -6.24 37.95 -6.15
C PRO A 103 -5.37 38.78 -7.11
#